data_AF-A0A0Q5N6X7-F1
#
_entry.id   AF-A0A0Q5N6X7-F1
#
_cell.length_a   1.000
_cell.length_b   1.000
_cell.length_c   1.000
_cell.angle_alpha   90.00
_cell.angle_beta   90.00
_cell.angle_gamma   90.00
#
_symmetry.space_group_name_H-M   'P 1'
#
loop_
_entity.id
_entity.type
_entity.pdbx_description
1 polymer ?
#
loop_
_entity_poly.entity_id
_entity_poly.type
_entity_poly.pdbx_seq_one_letter_code
_entity_poly.pdbx_strand_id
1 'polypeptide(L)'
;MKMKSINLLSVFTSSEGLADDQKKSFAAAGIISKRDQCVINFLGMLLFTLVYSGCVTFEKNLINPYPLNAANVKKLNGVYDIKERKPDSVTQKYWMYNNFLTEIDRKLMADTFKLDSFKRYKFELLVLDGSHLQINYIENEQIIKERILNTSLRKDGYMYLKNKNLGFLLVPYLAGGIDIKKTRLTISPDGDLIFDVVHHRSAAIFFIMFLDGRTWHYRNEYKKY
;
A
#
# COMPACT_ATOMS: atom_id res chain seq x y z
N MET A 1 -14.80 28.39 -3.60
CA MET A 1 -15.63 27.18 -3.77
C MET A 1 -16.08 26.72 -2.39
N LYS A 2 -17.30 27.10 -1.95
CA LYS A 2 -17.84 26.86 -0.60
C LYS A 2 -18.50 25.48 -0.55
N MET A 3 -18.01 24.61 0.32
CA MET A 3 -18.54 23.25 0.52
C MET A 3 -19.79 23.33 1.41
N LYS A 4 -20.94 22.91 0.87
CA LYS A 4 -22.22 22.81 1.59
C LYS A 4 -22.18 21.56 2.48
N SER A 5 -22.32 21.75 3.79
CA SER A 5 -22.58 20.69 4.76
C SER A 5 -23.98 20.12 4.51
N ILE A 6 -24.08 18.82 4.25
CA ILE A 6 -25.35 18.08 4.16
C ILE A 6 -25.59 17.44 5.52
N ASN A 7 -26.57 17.96 6.25
CA ASN A 7 -27.06 17.38 7.50
C ASN A 7 -27.94 16.17 7.17
N LEU A 8 -27.50 14.98 7.54
CA LEU A 8 -28.09 13.69 7.15
C LEU A 8 -29.02 13.11 8.24
N LEU A 9 -29.71 13.98 8.98
CA LEU A 9 -30.43 13.60 10.22
C LEU A 9 -31.93 13.88 10.20
N SER A 10 -32.57 13.94 9.03
CA SER A 10 -34.01 14.23 8.92
C SER A 10 -34.80 13.22 8.09
N VAL A 11 -34.44 11.94 8.13
CA VAL A 11 -35.28 10.87 7.58
C VAL A 11 -35.59 9.94 8.74
N PHE A 12 -36.73 10.14 9.39
CA PHE A 12 -37.52 9.18 10.20
C PHE A 12 -38.38 9.94 11.21
N THR A 13 -39.47 10.56 10.77
CA THR A 13 -40.65 10.83 11.61
C THR A 13 -41.86 11.02 10.70
N SER A 14 -42.48 9.92 10.30
CA SER A 14 -43.87 9.92 9.85
C SER A 14 -44.49 8.58 10.22
N SER A 15 -44.93 8.47 11.47
CA SER A 15 -45.73 7.35 11.98
C SER A 15 -47.11 7.84 12.42
N GLU A 16 -47.80 8.54 11.53
CA GLU A 16 -49.22 8.83 11.68
C GLU A 16 -50.01 7.62 11.17
N GLY A 17 -50.24 6.64 12.04
CA GLY A 17 -51.08 5.48 11.70
C GLY A 17 -50.94 4.23 12.56
N LEU A 18 -50.11 4.21 13.61
CA LEU A 18 -50.00 3.06 14.50
C LEU A 18 -50.96 3.15 15.70
N ALA A 19 -51.68 2.06 15.93
CA ALA A 19 -52.58 1.85 17.06
C ALA A 19 -51.89 2.08 18.42
N ASP A 20 -52.65 2.54 19.41
CA ASP A 20 -52.14 3.05 20.70
C ASP A 20 -51.33 2.02 21.50
N ASP A 21 -51.61 0.71 21.32
CA ASP A 21 -50.83 -0.37 21.92
C ASP A 21 -49.45 -0.60 21.25
N GLN A 22 -49.30 -0.27 19.97
CA GLN A 22 -48.00 -0.33 19.29
C GLN A 22 -47.10 0.84 19.71
N LYS A 23 -47.67 2.02 20.02
CA LYS A 23 -46.92 3.16 20.55
C LYS A 23 -46.29 2.87 21.92
N LYS A 24 -46.96 2.11 22.79
CA LYS A 24 -46.39 1.69 24.08
C LYS A 24 -45.22 0.71 23.93
N SER A 25 -45.28 -0.17 22.92
CA SER A 25 -44.18 -1.09 22.61
C SER A 25 -42.93 -0.36 22.07
N PHE A 26 -43.10 0.67 21.23
CA PHE A 26 -41.99 1.48 20.73
C PHE A 26 -41.44 2.47 21.77
N ALA A 27 -42.25 2.98 22.70
CA ALA A 27 -41.78 3.80 23.81
C ALA A 27 -40.89 3.00 24.79
N ALA A 28 -41.13 1.69 24.93
CA ALA A 28 -40.27 0.80 25.73
C ALA A 28 -38.91 0.48 25.06
N ALA A 29 -38.79 0.67 23.74
CA ALA A 29 -37.55 0.48 23.00
C ALA A 29 -36.62 1.73 23.01
N GLY A 30 -37.07 2.85 23.60
CA GLY A 30 -36.44 4.17 23.49
C GLY A 30 -35.70 4.66 24.74
N ILE A 31 -35.33 3.78 25.68
CA ILE A 31 -34.51 4.17 26.84
C ILE A 31 -33.15 3.49 26.73
N ILE A 32 -32.33 3.94 25.77
CA ILE A 32 -30.89 3.74 25.86
C ILE A 32 -30.45 4.56 27.06
N SER A 33 -30.01 3.89 28.13
CA SER A 33 -29.58 4.58 29.34
C SER A 33 -28.44 5.55 29.00
N LYS A 34 -28.35 6.70 29.67
CA LYS A 34 -27.17 7.60 29.54
C LYS A 34 -25.85 6.85 29.71
N ARG A 35 -25.87 5.75 30.48
CA ARG A 35 -24.72 4.85 30.66
C ARG A 35 -24.37 4.11 29.37
N ASP A 36 -25.36 3.63 28.62
CA ASP A 36 -25.18 2.89 27.37
C ASP A 36 -24.73 3.81 26.24
N GLN A 37 -25.24 5.05 26.19
CA GLN A 37 -24.76 6.07 25.24
C GLN A 37 -23.28 6.42 25.48
N CYS A 38 -22.84 6.45 26.74
CA CYS A 38 -21.45 6.69 27.10
C CYS A 38 -20.55 5.54 26.61
N VAL A 39 -20.99 4.28 26.78
CA VAL A 39 -20.26 3.10 26.31
C VAL A 39 -20.16 3.06 24.79
N ILE A 40 -21.25 3.37 24.07
CA ILE A 40 -21.27 3.41 22.60
C ILE A 40 -20.30 4.49 22.08
N ASN A 41 -20.32 5.69 22.65
CA ASN A 41 -19.43 6.78 22.24
C ASN A 41 -17.96 6.46 22.56
N PHE A 42 -17.69 5.82 23.69
CA PHE A 42 -16.33 5.39 24.06
C PHE A 42 -15.81 4.30 23.11
N LEU A 43 -16.63 3.30 22.78
CA LEU A 43 -16.28 2.25 21.84
C LEU A 43 -16.06 2.81 20.42
N GLY A 44 -16.89 3.78 19.99
CA GLY A 44 -16.73 4.47 18.71
C GLY A 44 -15.43 5.28 18.63
N MET A 45 -15.06 5.98 19.71
CA MET A 45 -13.79 6.71 19.80
C MET A 45 -12.57 5.76 19.78
N LEU A 46 -12.65 4.63 20.47
CA LEU A 46 -11.61 3.59 20.45
C LEU A 46 -11.45 2.97 19.04
N LEU A 47 -12.56 2.71 18.35
CA LEU A 47 -12.54 2.20 16.99
C LEU A 47 -11.92 3.24 16.04
N PHE A 48 -12.23 4.52 16.22
CA PHE A 48 -11.69 5.60 15.38
C PHE A 48 -10.17 5.75 15.56
N THR A 49 -9.65 5.74 16.79
CA THR A 49 -8.20 5.87 17.04
C THR A 49 -7.37 4.72 16.46
N LEU A 50 -7.94 3.51 16.39
CA LEU A 50 -7.30 2.35 15.75
C LEU A 50 -7.13 2.51 14.23
N VAL A 51 -7.95 3.33 13.57
CA VAL A 51 -7.84 3.56 12.11
C VAL A 51 -6.70 4.53 11.77
N TYR A 52 -6.27 5.40 12.70
CA TYR A 52 -5.26 6.44 12.42
C TYR A 52 -3.81 6.02 12.70
N SER A 53 -3.57 4.94 13.42
CA SER A 53 -2.23 4.59 13.93
C SER A 53 -1.36 3.77 12.96
N GLY A 54 -1.87 3.33 11.81
CA GLY A 54 -1.20 2.34 10.96
C GLY A 54 -0.48 2.85 9.70
N CYS A 55 -0.05 4.11 9.62
CA CYS A 55 0.55 4.63 8.38
C CYS A 55 2.08 4.41 8.34
N VAL A 56 2.49 3.36 7.65
CA VAL A 56 3.88 3.08 7.30
C VAL A 56 4.42 4.19 6.41
N THR A 57 5.52 4.84 6.79
CA THR A 57 6.12 5.93 6.00
C THR A 57 7.59 5.66 5.72
N PHE A 58 8.07 6.18 4.60
CA PHE A 58 9.51 6.28 4.36
C PHE A 58 10.16 7.20 5.41
N GLU A 59 11.43 6.95 5.70
CA GLU A 59 12.21 7.80 6.60
C GLU A 59 12.26 9.24 6.07
N LYS A 60 11.92 10.21 6.94
CA LYS A 60 11.87 11.63 6.57
C LYS A 60 13.25 12.23 6.32
N ASN A 61 14.29 11.61 6.89
CA ASN A 61 15.67 12.10 6.80
C ASN A 61 16.37 11.66 5.50
N LEU A 62 15.76 10.77 4.72
CA LEU A 62 16.34 10.31 3.47
C LEU A 62 16.04 11.32 2.36
N ILE A 63 16.98 12.24 2.13
CA ILE A 63 16.91 13.23 1.06
C ILE A 63 17.31 12.56 -0.26
N ASN A 64 16.55 12.81 -1.32
CA ASN A 64 16.92 12.38 -2.66
C ASN A 64 18.03 13.31 -3.21
N PRO A 65 19.26 12.83 -3.44
CA PRO A 65 20.30 13.67 -4.03
C PRO A 65 19.99 14.06 -5.48
N TYR A 66 19.14 13.30 -6.18
CA TYR A 66 18.76 13.53 -7.57
C TYR A 66 17.24 13.61 -7.70
N PRO A 67 16.63 14.72 -7.23
CA PRO A 67 15.18 14.84 -7.17
C PRO A 67 14.55 14.87 -8.57
N LEU A 68 13.55 14.02 -8.74
CA LEU A 68 12.68 14.04 -9.91
C LEU A 68 11.66 15.17 -9.82
N ASN A 69 11.39 15.80 -10.95
CA ASN A 69 10.38 16.84 -11.16
C ASN A 69 9.71 16.62 -12.53
N ALA A 70 8.66 17.38 -12.83
CA ALA A 70 7.90 17.19 -14.07
C ALA A 70 8.75 17.32 -15.34
N ALA A 71 9.84 18.10 -15.32
CA ALA A 71 10.71 18.30 -16.46
C ALA A 71 11.70 17.14 -16.68
N ASN A 72 12.15 16.47 -15.60
CA ASN A 72 13.17 15.43 -15.67
C ASN A 72 12.65 14.01 -15.39
N VAL A 73 11.35 13.85 -15.09
CA VAL A 73 10.76 12.55 -14.72
C VAL A 73 10.96 11.47 -15.78
N LYS A 74 10.98 11.87 -17.06
CA LYS A 74 11.26 10.97 -18.19
C LYS A 74 12.67 10.39 -18.22
N LYS A 75 13.60 10.88 -17.38
CA LYS A 75 14.90 10.23 -17.20
C LYS A 75 14.77 8.79 -16.68
N LEU A 76 13.64 8.47 -16.02
CA LEU A 76 13.32 7.11 -15.56
C LEU A 76 13.11 6.14 -16.73
N ASN A 77 12.93 6.65 -17.96
CA ASN A 77 12.76 5.81 -19.12
C ASN A 77 14.07 5.08 -19.43
N GLY A 78 13.96 3.78 -19.63
CA GLY A 78 15.11 2.95 -19.94
C GLY A 78 14.83 1.48 -19.73
N VAL A 79 15.77 0.67 -20.22
CA VAL A 79 15.81 -0.77 -19.99
C VAL A 79 16.79 -1.03 -18.86
N TYR A 80 16.37 -1.84 -17.89
CA TYR A 80 17.11 -2.12 -16.67
C TYR A 80 17.30 -3.63 -16.50
N ASP A 81 18.48 -4.01 -16.02
CA ASP A 81 18.85 -5.41 -15.81
C ASP A 81 18.27 -5.95 -14.50
N ILE A 82 17.59 -7.11 -14.56
CA ILE A 82 17.15 -7.84 -13.37
C ILE A 82 18.29 -8.74 -12.93
N LYS A 83 19.33 -8.17 -12.31
CA LYS A 83 20.38 -9.00 -11.72
C LYS A 83 19.82 -9.77 -10.54
N GLU A 84 19.97 -11.09 -10.55
CA GLU A 84 19.90 -11.89 -9.33
C GLU A 84 21.01 -11.39 -8.39
N ARG A 85 20.63 -10.71 -7.29
CA ARG A 85 21.59 -10.43 -6.23
C ARG A 85 21.98 -11.76 -5.61
N LYS A 86 23.24 -12.17 -5.80
CA LYS A 86 23.85 -13.19 -4.94
C LYS A 86 23.90 -12.59 -3.53
N PRO A 87 23.39 -13.28 -2.50
CA PRO A 87 23.42 -12.75 -1.14
C PRO A 87 24.87 -12.56 -0.72
N ASP A 88 25.20 -11.36 -0.25
CA ASP A 88 26.50 -11.12 0.37
C ASP A 88 26.55 -11.92 1.69
N SER A 89 27.70 -12.50 2.00
CA SER A 89 27.87 -13.49 3.08
C SER A 89 27.49 -12.96 4.48
N VAL A 90 27.42 -11.64 4.63
CA VAL A 90 27.09 -10.94 5.88
C VAL A 90 25.56 -10.71 6.05
N THR A 91 24.79 -10.62 4.96
CA THR A 91 23.34 -10.32 4.97
C THR A 91 22.44 -11.55 4.80
N GLN A 92 23.02 -12.75 4.95
CA GLN A 92 22.45 -14.04 4.54
C GLN A 92 21.19 -14.52 5.29
N LYS A 93 20.63 -13.73 6.21
CA LYS A 93 19.47 -14.15 7.01
C LYS A 93 18.22 -13.43 6.55
N TYR A 94 17.52 -14.11 5.65
CA TYR A 94 16.10 -13.93 5.36
C TYR A 94 15.77 -12.80 4.34
N TRP A 95 15.42 -13.21 3.10
CA TRP A 95 14.54 -12.52 2.13
C TRP A 95 15.18 -11.66 1.01
N MET A 96 16.32 -12.07 0.45
CA MET A 96 16.99 -11.36 -0.68
C MET A 96 16.59 -11.83 -2.10
N TYR A 97 15.52 -12.61 -2.28
CA TYR A 97 15.14 -13.15 -3.61
C TYR A 97 14.07 -12.34 -4.34
N ASN A 98 13.68 -11.17 -3.82
CA ASN A 98 12.65 -10.39 -4.49
C ASN A 98 13.25 -9.58 -5.64
N ASN A 99 12.93 -9.99 -6.86
CA ASN A 99 13.24 -9.21 -8.05
C ASN A 99 12.20 -8.10 -8.25
N PHE A 100 12.48 -7.16 -9.16
CA PHE A 100 11.57 -6.02 -9.42
C PHE A 100 10.14 -6.46 -9.75
N LEU A 101 9.96 -7.58 -10.46
CA LEU A 101 8.64 -8.09 -10.82
C LEU A 101 7.87 -8.64 -9.62
N THR A 102 8.49 -9.44 -8.76
CA THR A 102 7.82 -9.94 -7.53
C THR A 102 7.51 -8.81 -6.57
N GLU A 103 8.33 -7.76 -6.59
CA GLU A 103 8.11 -6.56 -5.81
C GLU A 103 6.85 -5.79 -6.26
N ILE A 104 6.63 -5.70 -7.57
CA ILE A 104 5.51 -4.98 -8.17
C ILE A 104 4.23 -5.83 -8.22
N ASP A 105 4.31 -7.14 -8.47
CA ASP A 105 3.17 -8.01 -8.77
C ASP A 105 2.69 -8.90 -7.62
N ARG A 106 2.77 -8.35 -6.41
CA ARG A 106 2.48 -9.11 -5.21
C ARG A 106 1.07 -9.73 -5.20
N LYS A 107 1.00 -11.05 -5.42
CA LYS A 107 -0.13 -11.89 -4.99
C LYS A 107 0.16 -12.42 -3.59
N LEU A 108 -0.80 -12.32 -2.67
CA LEU A 108 -0.63 -12.79 -1.29
C LEU A 108 -0.54 -14.33 -1.15
N MET A 109 -0.96 -15.10 -2.15
CA MET A 109 -1.24 -16.54 -1.98
C MET A 109 -0.47 -17.52 -2.89
N ALA A 110 0.36 -17.05 -3.83
CA ALA A 110 1.41 -17.82 -4.48
C ALA A 110 2.00 -16.94 -5.58
N ASP A 111 3.32 -16.81 -5.62
CA ASP A 111 3.98 -16.22 -6.77
C ASP A 111 3.93 -17.22 -7.93
N THR A 112 3.30 -16.83 -9.02
CA THR A 112 3.19 -17.68 -10.22
C THR A 112 4.37 -17.46 -11.15
N PHE A 113 5.18 -16.42 -10.92
CA PHE A 113 6.28 -16.05 -11.80
C PHE A 113 7.60 -16.56 -11.24
N LYS A 114 8.11 -17.66 -11.79
CA LYS A 114 9.42 -18.21 -11.46
C LYS A 114 10.44 -17.78 -12.50
N LEU A 115 11.52 -17.14 -12.06
CA LEU A 115 12.66 -16.85 -12.94
C LEU A 115 13.43 -18.14 -13.22
N ASP A 116 13.67 -18.40 -14.50
CA ASP A 116 14.59 -19.44 -14.98
C ASP A 116 16.02 -18.88 -15.05
N SER A 117 16.95 -19.44 -14.27
CA SER A 117 18.34 -18.97 -14.16
C SER A 117 19.12 -18.98 -15.48
N PHE A 118 18.67 -19.73 -16.49
CA PHE A 118 19.32 -19.76 -17.81
C PHE A 118 18.91 -18.61 -18.72
N LYS A 119 17.87 -17.86 -18.35
CA LYS A 119 17.31 -16.79 -19.18
C LYS A 119 17.77 -15.43 -18.70
N ARG A 120 17.88 -14.50 -19.64
CA ARG A 120 18.20 -13.10 -19.34
C ARG A 120 16.90 -12.32 -19.21
N TYR A 121 16.70 -11.72 -18.04
CA TYR A 121 15.53 -10.89 -17.76
C TYR A 121 15.92 -9.43 -17.65
N LYS A 122 15.13 -8.59 -18.32
CA LYS A 122 15.19 -7.14 -18.20
C LYS A 122 13.79 -6.62 -17.95
N PHE A 123 13.71 -5.38 -17.53
CA PHE A 123 12.45 -4.64 -17.58
C PHE A 123 12.69 -3.26 -18.14
N GLU A 124 11.73 -2.80 -18.92
CA GLU A 124 11.69 -1.44 -19.43
C GLU A 124 10.71 -0.63 -18.59
N LEU A 125 11.11 0.59 -18.26
CA LEU A 125 10.23 1.61 -17.70
C LEU A 125 9.93 2.66 -18.76
N LEU A 126 8.66 3.00 -18.90
CA LEU A 126 8.17 4.05 -19.78
C LEU A 126 7.22 4.95 -19.00
N VAL A 127 7.66 6.16 -18.67
CA VAL A 127 6.81 7.20 -18.10
C VAL A 127 5.90 7.73 -19.20
N LEU A 128 4.63 7.33 -19.14
CA LEU A 128 3.60 7.76 -20.10
C LEU A 128 3.21 9.22 -19.82
N ASP A 129 2.97 9.53 -18.55
CA ASP A 129 2.64 10.87 -18.05
C ASP A 129 3.06 11.02 -16.58
N GLY A 130 2.69 12.14 -15.94
CA GLY A 130 3.04 12.42 -14.53
C GLY A 130 2.35 11.52 -13.49
N SER A 131 1.44 10.65 -13.92
CA SER A 131 0.57 9.78 -13.12
C SER A 131 0.55 8.32 -13.56
N HIS A 132 1.14 7.96 -14.69
CA HIS A 132 1.16 6.60 -15.21
C HIS A 132 2.57 6.19 -15.64
N LEU A 133 2.98 5.01 -15.21
CA LEU A 133 4.24 4.36 -15.56
C LEU A 133 3.94 3.00 -16.16
N GLN A 134 4.37 2.77 -17.39
CA GLN A 134 4.35 1.46 -18.02
C GLN A 134 5.63 0.71 -17.70
N ILE A 135 5.47 -0.59 -17.47
CA ILE A 135 6.52 -1.55 -17.18
C ILE A 135 6.38 -2.71 -18.17
N ASN A 136 7.39 -2.92 -19.00
CA ASN A 136 7.47 -4.06 -19.90
C ASN A 136 8.51 -5.04 -19.36
N TYR A 137 8.12 -6.27 -19.11
CA TYR A 137 9.03 -7.34 -18.71
C TYR A 137 9.54 -8.05 -19.94
N ILE A 138 10.86 -8.14 -20.06
CA ILE A 138 11.53 -8.62 -21.26
C ILE A 138 12.31 -9.89 -20.88
N GLU A 139 12.03 -10.99 -21.56
CA GLU A 139 12.73 -12.26 -21.44
C GLU A 139 13.32 -12.60 -22.81
N ASN A 140 14.63 -12.79 -22.89
CA ASN A 140 15.33 -13.08 -24.15
C ASN A 140 14.92 -12.13 -25.30
N GLU A 141 14.85 -10.83 -25.00
CA GLU A 141 14.49 -9.75 -25.95
C GLU A 141 13.02 -9.70 -26.38
N GLN A 142 12.16 -10.56 -25.82
CA GLN A 142 10.72 -10.53 -26.07
C GLN A 142 9.95 -10.01 -24.85
N ILE A 143 8.95 -9.15 -25.09
CA ILE A 143 8.06 -8.68 -24.02
C ILE A 143 7.12 -9.82 -23.64
N ILE A 144 7.29 -10.34 -22.44
CA ILE A 144 6.46 -11.43 -21.90
C ILE A 144 5.27 -10.92 -21.09
N LYS A 145 5.34 -9.67 -20.62
CA LYS A 145 4.30 -9.05 -19.80
C LYS A 145 4.41 -7.54 -19.83
N GLU A 146 3.26 -6.89 -19.92
CA GLU A 146 3.14 -5.44 -19.84
C GLU A 146 2.24 -5.06 -18.67
N ARG A 147 2.57 -3.95 -18.01
CA ARG A 147 1.74 -3.40 -16.93
C ARG A 147 1.82 -1.89 -16.86
N ILE A 148 0.66 -1.25 -16.74
CA ILE A 148 0.57 0.18 -16.43
C ILE A 148 0.24 0.34 -14.94
N LEU A 149 1.06 1.12 -14.25
CA LEU A 149 0.88 1.46 -12.84
C LEU A 149 0.56 2.93 -12.68
N ASN A 150 -0.35 3.22 -11.76
CA ASN A 150 -0.57 4.58 -11.29
C ASN A 150 0.64 5.02 -10.46
N THR A 151 1.02 6.28 -10.60
CA THR A 151 2.15 6.89 -9.90
C THR A 151 1.75 8.23 -9.29
N SER A 152 2.68 8.79 -8.51
CA SER A 152 2.60 10.15 -8.01
C SER A 152 4.00 10.68 -7.81
N LEU A 153 4.36 11.69 -8.58
CA LEU A 153 5.55 12.47 -8.32
C LEU A 153 5.34 13.36 -7.09
N ARG A 154 6.26 13.30 -6.12
CA ARG A 154 6.19 14.08 -4.89
C ARG A 154 7.27 15.15 -4.83
N LYS A 155 7.08 16.12 -3.93
CA LYS A 155 8.01 17.24 -3.72
C LYS A 155 9.38 16.81 -3.16
N ASP A 156 9.46 15.60 -2.59
CA ASP A 156 10.70 14.98 -2.14
C ASP A 156 11.57 14.44 -3.29
N GLY A 157 11.10 14.59 -4.53
CA GLY A 157 11.83 14.18 -5.73
C GLY A 157 11.72 12.70 -6.03
N TYR A 158 10.83 11.95 -5.38
CA TYR A 158 10.60 10.54 -5.69
C TYR A 158 9.32 10.34 -6.49
N MET A 159 9.33 9.38 -7.41
CA MET A 159 8.12 8.87 -8.05
C MET A 159 7.56 7.70 -7.24
N TYR A 160 6.43 7.92 -6.57
CA TYR A 160 5.75 6.88 -5.79
C TYR A 160 4.91 6.00 -6.70
N LEU A 161 5.03 4.69 -6.57
CA LEU A 161 4.14 3.76 -7.26
C LEU A 161 2.90 3.51 -6.40
N LYS A 162 1.73 3.71 -6.99
CA LYS A 162 0.42 3.41 -6.40
C LYS A 162 -0.02 2.02 -6.83
N ASN A 163 0.80 1.00 -6.56
CA ASN A 163 0.35 -0.38 -6.69
C ASN A 163 -0.50 -0.78 -5.46
N LYS A 164 -0.99 -2.03 -5.42
CA LYS A 164 -1.77 -2.54 -4.28
C LYS A 164 -0.89 -2.57 -3.03
N ASN A 165 -0.90 -1.44 -2.30
CA ASN A 165 -0.08 -1.18 -1.14
C ASN A 165 -0.60 -1.84 0.14
N LEU A 166 -1.80 -2.42 0.13
CA LEU A 166 -2.45 -3.02 1.29
C LEU A 166 -2.96 -4.42 0.93
N GLY A 167 -2.50 -5.39 1.69
CA GLY A 167 -2.90 -6.79 1.64
C GLY A 167 -3.48 -7.22 2.96
N PHE A 168 -4.52 -8.05 2.92
CA PHE A 168 -5.11 -8.67 4.10
C PHE A 168 -4.88 -10.17 4.04
N LEU A 169 -4.40 -10.73 5.14
CA LEU A 169 -4.31 -12.16 5.37
C LEU A 169 -5.44 -12.55 6.33
N LEU A 170 -6.36 -13.42 5.91
CA LEU A 170 -7.55 -13.82 6.68
C LEU A 170 -8.40 -12.60 7.09
N VAL A 171 -9.10 -12.69 8.23
CA VAL A 171 -9.90 -11.59 8.78
C VAL A 171 -9.00 -10.73 9.68
N PRO A 172 -8.68 -9.49 9.26
CA PRO A 172 -7.76 -8.64 10.01
C PRO A 172 -8.18 -8.50 11.47
N TYR A 173 -7.21 -8.64 12.37
CA TYR A 173 -7.37 -8.50 13.82
C TYR A 173 -8.26 -9.52 14.54
N LEU A 174 -9.08 -10.32 13.84
CA LEU A 174 -9.76 -11.47 14.44
C LEU A 174 -8.88 -12.71 14.41
N ALA A 175 -8.38 -13.06 13.23
CA ALA A 175 -7.50 -14.20 13.02
C ALA A 175 -6.63 -13.95 11.79
N GLY A 176 -5.96 -12.79 11.73
CA GLY A 176 -5.37 -12.33 10.47
C GLY A 176 -4.32 -11.25 10.61
N GLY A 177 -3.77 -10.86 9.47
CA GLY A 177 -2.71 -9.88 9.38
C GLY A 177 -2.98 -8.81 8.33
N ILE A 178 -2.40 -7.64 8.58
CA ILE A 178 -2.31 -6.55 7.63
C ILE A 178 -0.89 -6.52 7.11
N ASP A 179 -0.78 -6.35 5.80
CA ASP A 179 0.49 -6.17 5.15
C ASP A 179 0.45 -4.92 4.27
N ILE A 180 1.33 -3.97 4.57
CA ILE A 180 1.46 -2.71 3.87
C ILE A 180 2.80 -2.67 3.16
N LYS A 181 2.77 -2.35 1.87
CA LYS A 181 3.96 -2.15 1.06
C LYS A 181 3.87 -0.81 0.37
N LYS A 182 4.95 -0.04 0.37
CA LYS A 182 5.06 1.20 -0.39
C LYS A 182 6.37 1.18 -1.15
N THR A 183 6.32 1.60 -2.40
CA THR A 183 7.49 1.62 -3.28
C THR A 183 7.63 2.98 -3.95
N ARG A 184 8.87 3.39 -4.18
CA ARG A 184 9.18 4.63 -4.88
C ARG A 184 10.45 4.48 -5.72
N LEU A 185 10.53 5.26 -6.78
CA LEU A 185 11.59 5.26 -7.76
C LEU A 185 12.32 6.61 -7.77
N THR A 186 13.63 6.54 -8.01
CA THR A 186 14.46 7.67 -8.43
C THR A 186 15.60 7.15 -9.32
N ILE A 187 16.49 8.04 -9.73
CA ILE A 187 17.65 7.72 -10.56
C ILE A 187 18.92 8.08 -9.80
N SER A 188 19.95 7.26 -9.97
CA SER A 188 21.29 7.51 -9.46
C SER A 188 22.04 8.52 -10.35
N PRO A 189 23.17 9.10 -9.91
CA PRO A 189 23.98 9.96 -10.76
C PRO A 189 24.44 9.28 -12.05
N ASP A 190 24.67 7.97 -11.99
CA ASP A 190 25.13 7.14 -13.11
C ASP A 190 24.00 6.77 -14.09
N GLY A 191 22.76 7.17 -13.79
CA GLY A 191 21.59 6.84 -14.60
C GLY A 191 20.92 5.51 -14.24
N ASP A 192 21.42 4.82 -13.21
CA ASP A 192 20.85 3.58 -12.70
C ASP A 192 19.53 3.86 -11.97
N LEU A 193 18.63 2.87 -11.97
CA LEU A 193 17.34 3.00 -11.30
C LEU A 193 17.48 2.65 -9.83
N ILE A 194 17.09 3.58 -8.96
CA ILE A 194 16.99 3.35 -7.53
C ILE A 194 15.53 3.03 -7.19
N PHE A 195 15.31 1.87 -6.58
CA PHE A 195 14.02 1.37 -6.13
C PHE A 195 14.02 1.19 -4.62
N ASP A 196 13.31 2.08 -3.93
CA ASP A 196 13.14 2.02 -2.49
C ASP A 196 11.83 1.30 -2.16
N VAL A 197 11.90 0.39 -1.20
CA VAL A 197 10.75 -0.35 -0.69
C VAL A 197 10.67 -0.19 0.81
N VAL A 198 9.44 0.05 1.29
CA VAL A 198 9.08 -0.08 2.69
C VAL A 198 7.98 -1.10 2.80
N HIS A 199 8.21 -2.08 3.66
CA HIS A 199 7.30 -3.19 3.91
C HIS A 199 6.99 -3.22 5.39
N HIS A 200 5.72 -3.43 5.72
CA HIS A 200 5.27 -3.56 7.09
C HIS A 200 4.25 -4.67 7.17
N ARG A 201 4.43 -5.54 8.15
CA ARG A 201 3.49 -6.62 8.39
C ARG A 201 3.18 -6.67 9.87
N SER A 202 1.90 -6.69 10.18
CA SER A 202 1.39 -6.85 11.54
C SER A 202 0.31 -7.93 11.56
N ALA A 203 0.33 -8.80 12.55
CA ALA A 203 -0.71 -9.80 12.76
C ALA A 203 -1.31 -9.68 14.16
N ALA A 204 -2.60 -9.94 14.27
CA ALA A 204 -3.29 -9.94 15.54
C ALA A 204 -4.37 -11.03 15.60
N ILE A 205 -4.55 -11.57 16.80
CA ILE A 205 -5.62 -12.51 17.14
C ILE A 205 -6.56 -11.81 18.13
N PHE A 206 -7.86 -11.82 17.80
CA PHE A 206 -8.96 -11.29 18.59
C PHE A 206 -8.73 -9.87 19.17
N PHE A 207 -8.09 -8.96 18.44
CA PHE A 207 -7.80 -7.56 18.82
C PHE A 207 -6.97 -7.36 20.10
N ILE A 208 -6.64 -8.43 20.83
CA ILE A 208 -6.01 -8.38 22.16
C ILE A 208 -4.55 -8.87 22.10
N MET A 209 -4.25 -9.79 21.18
CA MET A 209 -2.90 -10.32 21.01
C MET A 209 -2.28 -9.81 19.70
N PHE A 210 -1.49 -8.74 19.80
CA PHE A 210 -0.58 -8.33 18.73
C PHE A 210 0.59 -9.33 18.70
N LEU A 211 0.59 -10.23 17.71
CA LEU A 211 1.53 -11.35 17.67
C LEU A 211 2.95 -10.89 17.34
N ASP A 212 3.09 -10.07 16.30
CA ASP A 212 4.34 -9.46 15.87
C ASP A 212 4.04 -8.37 14.84
N GLY A 213 4.80 -7.29 14.87
CA GLY A 213 4.73 -6.16 13.96
C GLY A 213 6.12 -5.78 13.51
N ARG A 214 6.43 -5.95 12.23
CA ARG A 214 7.76 -5.68 11.69
C ARG A 214 7.69 -4.74 10.51
N THR A 215 8.64 -3.82 10.46
CA THR A 215 8.85 -2.90 9.34
C THR A 215 10.25 -3.12 8.79
N TRP A 216 10.35 -3.21 7.47
CA TRP A 216 11.61 -3.35 6.76
C TRP A 216 11.73 -2.28 5.69
N HIS A 217 12.95 -1.77 5.56
CA HIS A 217 13.33 -0.77 4.58
C HIS A 217 14.50 -1.35 3.79
N TYR A 218 14.42 -1.30 2.47
CA TYR A 218 15.55 -1.66 1.62
C TYR A 218 15.55 -0.86 0.33
N ARG A 219 16.75 -0.78 -0.24
CA ARG A 219 17.04 -0.11 -1.51
C ARG A 219 17.65 -1.11 -2.48
N ASN A 220 17.04 -1.20 -3.64
CA ASN A 220 17.60 -1.90 -4.79
C ASN A 220 18.08 -0.88 -5.81
N GLU A 221 19.14 -1.23 -6.51
CA GLU A 221 19.68 -0.44 -7.60
C GLU A 221 19.78 -1.37 -8.82
N TYR A 222 19.21 -0.93 -9.94
CA TYR A 222 19.18 -1.67 -11.18
C TYR A 222 19.98 -0.94 -12.23
N LYS A 223 20.95 -1.63 -12.81
CA LYS A 223 21.82 -1.05 -13.82
C LYS A 223 21.04 -0.76 -15.09
N LYS A 224 21.23 0.44 -15.63
CA LYS A 224 20.70 0.79 -16.95
C LYS A 224 21.48 0.04 -18.02
N TYR A 225 20.77 -0.53 -18.99
CA TYR A 225 21.36 -1.23 -20.14
C TYR A 225 21.72 -0.24 -21.25
#